data_AF-A0A5J9UYL7-F1
#
_entry.id   AF-A0A5J9UYL7-F1
#
_cell.length_a   1.000
_cell.length_b   1.000
_cell.length_c   1.000
_cell.angle_alpha   90.00
_cell.angle_beta   90.00
_cell.angle_gamma   90.00
#
_symmetry.space_group_name_H-M   'P 1'
#
loop_
_entity.id
_entity.type
_entity.pdbx_description
1 polymer ?
#
loop_
_entity_poly.entity_id
_entity_poly.type
_entity_poly.pdbx_seq_one_letter_code
_entity_poly.pdbx_strand_id
1 'polypeptide(L)'
;SFFTADDELLEELDQNIEKYCQDRVPKILCQARVDAVKKFYGKDGKGQKLSNVELDYEQYKSCKLDWFSDEAWNAMCHWWTSEKYKELRKRGQEARFTNEDYAQQRGGSLPFPTIQQNLEYRFGPEKAGGLDTYKVQMAGFKASLSGSGKTLSKKVQKRIVDYSQAMEKEYGEEWEKRNELDGTVMYQTFDGLKHGRFPMGNGSLKKAEVLATVKHKRTRYSGSSYQAMQRQNEELQQEVAELRERDARREQMMQHQQDLLKALCQKVNIDIPPTILTSWESQQARTSESRIDDSNNSEQEGVHAE
;
A
#
# COMPACT_ATOMS: atom_id res chain seq x y z
N SER A 1 -15.63 2.47 -28.26
CA SER A 1 -14.99 2.57 -26.93
C SER A 1 -15.62 3.74 -26.18
N PHE A 2 -15.95 3.59 -24.89
CA PHE A 2 -16.51 4.70 -24.07
C PHE A 2 -15.44 5.69 -23.60
N PHE A 3 -14.16 5.30 -23.64
CA PHE A 3 -13.02 6.14 -23.32
C PHE A 3 -12.04 6.09 -24.50
N THR A 4 -11.49 7.24 -24.87
CA THR A 4 -10.43 7.36 -25.88
C THR A 4 -9.18 7.85 -25.16
N ALA A 5 -8.06 7.19 -25.39
CA ALA A 5 -6.75 7.56 -24.89
C ALA A 5 -5.73 7.29 -25.98
N ASP A 6 -4.63 8.04 -25.96
CA ASP A 6 -3.49 7.80 -26.84
C ASP A 6 -2.88 6.42 -26.55
N ASP A 7 -2.28 5.80 -27.56
CA ASP A 7 -1.77 4.42 -27.49
C ASP A 7 -0.78 4.22 -26.32
N GLU A 8 0.00 5.24 -25.98
CA GLU A 8 0.95 5.24 -24.85
C GLU A 8 0.27 5.20 -23.47
N LEU A 9 -1.01 5.58 -23.39
CA LEU A 9 -1.80 5.64 -22.15
C LEU A 9 -2.83 4.50 -22.05
N LEU A 10 -2.95 3.65 -23.07
CA LEU A 10 -3.92 2.55 -23.07
C LEU A 10 -3.68 1.56 -21.93
N GLU A 11 -2.42 1.24 -21.64
CA GLU A 11 -2.07 0.30 -20.56
C GLU A 11 -2.44 0.87 -19.18
N GLU A 12 -2.14 2.14 -18.94
CA GLU A 12 -2.52 2.83 -17.69
C GLU A 12 -4.05 2.98 -17.58
N LEU A 13 -4.73 3.27 -18.69
CA LEU A 13 -6.17 3.35 -18.75
C LEU A 13 -6.82 2.00 -18.41
N ASP A 14 -6.34 0.90 -18.99
CA ASP A 14 -6.85 -0.45 -18.73
C ASP A 14 -6.65 -0.84 -17.26
N GLN A 15 -5.48 -0.57 -16.68
CA GLN A 15 -5.23 -0.80 -15.26
C GLN A 15 -6.17 0.03 -14.37
N ASN A 16 -6.42 1.29 -14.72
CA ASN A 16 -7.32 2.17 -13.99
C ASN A 16 -8.78 1.70 -14.09
N ILE A 17 -9.22 1.27 -15.28
CA ILE A 17 -10.55 0.71 -15.50
C ILE A 17 -10.72 -0.59 -14.71
N GLU A 18 -9.73 -1.48 -14.76
CA GLU A 18 -9.79 -2.74 -14.02
C GLU A 18 -9.90 -2.49 -12.52
N LYS A 19 -9.05 -1.63 -11.97
CA LYS A 19 -9.08 -1.24 -10.56
C LYS A 19 -10.41 -0.60 -10.18
N TYR A 20 -10.95 0.27 -11.03
CA TYR A 20 -12.26 0.86 -10.81
C TYR A 20 -13.36 -0.20 -10.79
N CYS A 21 -13.35 -1.14 -11.75
CA CYS A 21 -14.30 -2.24 -11.82
C CYS A 21 -14.22 -3.15 -10.60
N GLN A 22 -13.02 -3.54 -10.16
CA GLN A 22 -12.80 -4.32 -8.95
C GLN A 22 -13.39 -3.64 -7.71
N ASP A 23 -13.28 -2.31 -7.61
CA ASP A 23 -13.80 -1.53 -6.49
C ASP A 23 -15.31 -1.25 -6.57
N ARG A 24 -15.88 -1.18 -7.77
CA ARG A 24 -17.24 -0.69 -8.02
C ARG A 24 -18.25 -1.80 -8.27
N VAL A 25 -17.89 -2.83 -9.04
CA VAL A 25 -18.79 -3.93 -9.40
C VAL A 25 -19.39 -4.61 -8.16
N PRO A 26 -18.63 -4.97 -7.10
CA PRO A 26 -19.21 -5.59 -5.90
C PRO A 26 -20.26 -4.71 -5.21
N LYS A 27 -20.06 -3.38 -5.23
CA LYS A 27 -21.01 -2.42 -4.64
C LYS A 27 -22.29 -2.33 -5.47
N ILE A 28 -22.16 -2.31 -6.80
CA ILE A 28 -23.31 -2.33 -7.72
C ILE A 28 -24.12 -3.61 -7.51
N LEU A 29 -23.48 -4.78 -7.44
CA LEU A 29 -24.17 -6.05 -7.23
C LEU A 29 -24.87 -6.12 -5.85
N CYS A 30 -24.24 -5.58 -4.80
CA CYS A 30 -24.89 -5.47 -3.49
C CYS A 30 -26.13 -4.57 -3.54
N GLN A 31 -26.04 -3.44 -4.26
CA GLN A 31 -27.15 -2.50 -4.44
C GLN A 31 -28.28 -3.11 -5.27
N ALA A 32 -27.95 -3.82 -6.35
CA ALA A 32 -28.89 -4.53 -7.20
C ALA A 32 -29.77 -5.50 -6.40
N ARG A 33 -29.17 -6.28 -5.50
CA ARG A 33 -29.93 -7.18 -4.60
C ARG A 33 -30.93 -6.41 -3.74
N VAL A 34 -30.49 -5.30 -3.13
CA VAL A 34 -31.36 -4.49 -2.26
C VAL A 34 -32.50 -3.87 -3.06
N ASP A 35 -32.25 -3.44 -4.29
CA ASP A 35 -33.28 -2.89 -5.16
C ASP A 35 -34.25 -3.95 -5.66
N ALA A 36 -33.79 -5.20 -5.88
CA ALA A 36 -34.64 -6.36 -6.15
C ALA A 36 -35.61 -6.62 -4.98
N VAL A 37 -35.10 -6.61 -3.74
CA VAL A 37 -35.91 -6.77 -2.53
C VAL A 37 -36.95 -5.65 -2.43
N LYS A 38 -36.57 -4.40 -2.70
CA LYS A 38 -37.54 -3.29 -2.73
C LYS A 38 -38.59 -3.47 -3.82
N LYS A 39 -38.20 -3.93 -5.01
CA LYS A 39 -39.12 -4.19 -6.13
C LYS A 39 -40.12 -5.30 -5.76
N PHE A 40 -39.68 -6.33 -5.03
CA PHE A 40 -40.52 -7.43 -4.56
C PHE A 40 -41.55 -6.98 -3.49
N TYR A 41 -41.12 -6.23 -2.46
CA TYR A 41 -42.02 -5.77 -1.38
C TYR A 41 -42.79 -4.48 -1.71
N GLY A 42 -42.49 -3.81 -2.82
CA GLY A 42 -43.17 -2.58 -3.22
C GLY A 42 -43.03 -1.42 -2.23
N LYS A 43 -44.07 -0.57 -2.14
CA LYS A 43 -44.11 0.61 -1.26
C LYS A 43 -44.39 0.26 0.22
N ASP A 44 -44.69 -1.00 0.53
CA ASP A 44 -45.13 -1.47 1.86
C ASP A 44 -43.96 -1.88 2.77
N GLY A 45 -42.73 -1.92 2.25
CA GLY A 45 -41.50 -2.14 3.03
C GLY A 45 -41.08 -0.98 3.93
N LYS A 46 -42.00 -0.11 4.35
CA LYS A 46 -41.69 1.04 5.22
C LYS A 46 -41.50 0.56 6.67
N GLY A 47 -40.25 0.51 7.11
CA GLY A 47 -39.89 0.30 8.53
C GLY A 47 -38.99 -0.91 8.77
N GLN A 48 -39.02 -1.92 7.90
CA GLN A 48 -38.07 -3.03 7.97
C GLN A 48 -36.79 -2.66 7.22
N LYS A 49 -35.62 -2.99 7.77
CA LYS A 49 -34.36 -2.88 7.02
C LYS A 49 -34.37 -3.90 5.89
N LEU A 50 -34.94 -3.55 4.73
CA LEU A 50 -35.02 -4.38 3.53
C LEU A 50 -33.64 -4.92 3.10
N SER A 51 -32.56 -4.21 3.46
CA SER A 51 -31.19 -4.69 3.30
C SER A 51 -30.89 -6.02 4.01
N ASN A 52 -31.68 -6.42 5.01
CA ASN A 52 -31.49 -7.64 5.80
C ASN A 52 -32.37 -8.78 5.31
N VAL A 53 -33.39 -8.50 4.50
CA VAL A 53 -34.28 -9.55 3.98
C VAL A 53 -33.52 -10.40 2.96
N GLU A 54 -33.83 -11.69 2.97
CA GLU A 54 -33.35 -12.68 2.01
C GLU A 54 -34.57 -13.20 1.25
N LEU A 55 -34.52 -13.12 -0.07
CA LEU A 55 -35.51 -13.74 -0.94
C LEU A 55 -35.00 -15.11 -1.37
N ASP A 56 -35.93 -16.00 -1.72
CA ASP A 56 -35.59 -17.23 -2.43
C ASP A 56 -35.33 -16.97 -3.93
N TYR A 57 -34.97 -18.02 -4.66
CA TYR A 57 -34.58 -17.93 -6.06
C TYR A 57 -35.73 -17.43 -6.95
N GLU A 58 -36.94 -17.97 -6.78
CA GLU A 58 -38.10 -17.62 -7.60
C GLU A 58 -38.57 -16.19 -7.30
N GLN A 59 -38.50 -15.79 -6.03
CA GLN A 59 -38.76 -14.41 -5.61
C GLN A 59 -37.77 -13.44 -6.26
N TYR A 60 -36.45 -13.72 -6.23
CA TYR A 60 -35.46 -12.88 -6.92
C TYR A 60 -35.67 -12.85 -8.44
N LYS A 61 -36.02 -13.99 -9.04
CA LYS A 61 -36.29 -14.09 -10.48
C LYS A 61 -37.48 -13.22 -10.90
N SER A 62 -38.52 -13.17 -10.07
CA SER A 62 -39.71 -12.33 -10.30
C SER A 62 -39.45 -10.82 -10.25
N CYS A 63 -38.38 -10.39 -9.58
CA CYS A 63 -38.08 -8.97 -9.35
C CYS A 63 -36.81 -8.48 -10.09
N LYS A 64 -36.55 -9.03 -11.28
CA LYS A 64 -35.46 -8.61 -12.17
C LYS A 64 -35.41 -7.10 -12.37
N LEU A 65 -34.20 -6.54 -12.36
CA LEU A 65 -33.95 -5.14 -12.68
C LEU A 65 -33.77 -4.95 -14.20
N ASP A 66 -34.33 -3.86 -14.73
CA ASP A 66 -34.46 -3.63 -16.17
C ASP A 66 -33.09 -3.46 -16.88
N TRP A 67 -32.09 -2.98 -16.15
CA TRP A 67 -30.72 -2.77 -16.66
C TRP A 67 -29.83 -4.02 -16.57
N PHE A 68 -30.32 -5.14 -16.02
CA PHE A 68 -29.59 -6.40 -15.92
C PHE A 68 -29.98 -7.33 -17.09
N SER A 69 -29.02 -8.05 -17.68
CA SER A 69 -29.35 -9.09 -18.66
C SER A 69 -30.02 -10.29 -17.98
N ASP A 70 -30.85 -11.06 -18.69
CA ASP A 70 -31.52 -12.23 -18.13
C ASP A 70 -30.52 -13.29 -17.65
N GLU A 71 -29.49 -13.55 -18.46
CA GLU A 71 -28.44 -14.51 -18.14
C GLU A 71 -27.69 -14.13 -16.86
N ALA A 72 -27.23 -12.87 -16.79
CA ALA A 72 -26.49 -12.40 -15.63
C ALA A 72 -27.41 -12.34 -14.40
N TRP A 73 -28.69 -11.98 -14.56
CA TRP A 73 -29.63 -11.94 -13.43
C TRP A 73 -29.83 -13.32 -12.84
N ASN A 74 -30.06 -14.34 -13.67
CA ASN A 74 -30.19 -15.72 -13.22
C ASN A 74 -28.93 -16.19 -12.45
N ALA A 75 -27.74 -15.87 -12.95
CA ALA A 75 -26.49 -16.18 -12.27
C ALA A 75 -26.40 -15.49 -10.88
N MET A 76 -26.83 -14.22 -10.80
CA MET A 76 -26.87 -13.48 -9.54
C MET A 76 -27.91 -14.04 -8.56
N CYS A 77 -29.09 -14.46 -9.04
CA CYS A 77 -30.09 -15.12 -8.20
C CYS A 77 -29.51 -16.39 -7.57
N HIS A 78 -28.90 -17.27 -8.39
CA HIS A 78 -28.23 -18.48 -7.88
C HIS A 78 -27.14 -18.16 -6.86
N TRP A 79 -26.32 -17.14 -7.15
CA TRP A 79 -25.28 -16.70 -6.23
C TRP A 79 -25.86 -16.22 -4.89
N TRP A 80 -26.84 -15.33 -4.90
CA TRP A 80 -27.44 -14.78 -3.67
C TRP A 80 -28.19 -15.83 -2.84
N THR A 81 -28.71 -16.87 -3.47
CA THR A 81 -29.37 -17.98 -2.77
C THR A 81 -28.41 -19.09 -2.36
N SER A 82 -27.16 -19.06 -2.81
CA SER A 82 -26.15 -20.06 -2.46
C SER A 82 -25.78 -19.99 -0.98
N GLU A 83 -25.48 -21.14 -0.39
CA GLU A 83 -25.03 -21.23 1.00
C GLU A 83 -23.73 -20.45 1.21
N LYS A 84 -22.80 -20.51 0.25
CA LYS A 84 -21.54 -19.76 0.29
C LYS A 84 -21.78 -18.24 0.44
N TYR A 85 -22.73 -17.68 -0.30
CA TYR A 85 -23.05 -16.27 -0.19
C TYR A 85 -23.68 -15.93 1.17
N LYS A 86 -24.64 -16.75 1.64
CA LYS A 86 -25.29 -16.56 2.94
C LYS A 86 -24.28 -16.58 4.08
N GLU A 87 -23.32 -17.51 4.05
CA GLU A 87 -22.22 -17.57 5.02
C GLU A 87 -21.34 -16.33 4.98
N LEU A 88 -20.90 -15.90 3.79
CA LEU A 88 -20.08 -14.68 3.64
C LEU A 88 -20.83 -13.45 4.13
N ARG A 89 -22.11 -13.35 3.82
CA ARG A 89 -22.98 -12.25 4.26
C ARG A 89 -23.17 -12.26 5.77
N LYS A 90 -23.49 -13.43 6.37
CA LYS A 90 -23.66 -13.59 7.82
C LYS A 90 -22.39 -13.23 8.55
N ARG A 91 -21.24 -13.76 8.12
CA ARG A 91 -19.92 -13.39 8.67
C ARG A 91 -19.64 -11.90 8.55
N GLY A 92 -19.96 -11.30 7.40
CA GLY A 92 -19.80 -9.86 7.18
C GLY A 92 -20.73 -9.00 8.04
N GLN A 93 -21.93 -9.48 8.36
CA GLN A 93 -22.85 -8.85 9.29
C GLN A 93 -22.35 -8.99 10.74
N GLU A 94 -22.01 -10.20 11.16
CA GLU A 94 -21.45 -10.48 12.48
C GLU A 94 -20.21 -9.63 12.74
N ALA A 95 -19.25 -9.60 11.82
CA ALA A 95 -18.05 -8.76 11.94
C ALA A 95 -18.36 -7.25 12.09
N ARG A 96 -19.49 -6.76 11.57
CA ARG A 96 -19.95 -5.38 11.78
C ARG A 96 -20.55 -5.16 13.17
N PHE A 97 -21.16 -6.20 13.76
CA PHE A 97 -21.82 -6.12 15.07
C PHE A 97 -20.93 -6.57 16.25
N THR A 98 -19.87 -7.36 16.02
CA THR A 98 -18.97 -7.85 17.08
C THR A 98 -18.08 -6.74 17.67
N ASN A 99 -17.86 -5.65 16.94
CA ASN A 99 -17.00 -4.56 17.42
C ASN A 99 -17.84 -3.47 18.09
N GLU A 100 -17.89 -3.51 19.43
CA GLU A 100 -18.65 -2.57 20.27
C GLU A 100 -18.24 -1.10 20.07
N ASP A 101 -16.97 -0.85 19.75
CA ASP A 101 -16.43 0.48 19.45
C ASP A 101 -16.17 0.66 17.94
N TYR A 102 -17.28 0.67 17.20
CA TYR A 102 -17.26 0.75 15.74
C TYR A 102 -16.98 2.18 15.23
N ALA A 103 -15.72 2.42 14.87
CA ALA A 103 -15.23 3.69 14.30
C ALA A 103 -15.57 3.88 12.80
N GLN A 104 -16.75 3.43 12.36
CA GLN A 104 -17.22 3.69 10.99
C GLN A 104 -17.80 5.11 10.85
N GLN A 105 -17.59 5.69 9.67
CA GLN A 105 -18.19 6.96 9.29
C GLN A 105 -19.71 6.82 9.28
N ARG A 106 -20.42 7.71 9.99
CA ARG A 106 -21.89 7.73 10.04
C ARG A 106 -22.52 8.72 9.07
N GLY A 107 -21.72 9.52 8.37
CA GLY A 107 -22.16 10.53 7.39
C GLY A 107 -22.68 10.02 6.06
N GLY A 108 -22.82 8.70 5.88
CA GLY A 108 -23.17 8.12 4.59
C GLY A 108 -22.02 8.24 3.58
N SER A 109 -22.35 8.26 2.29
CA SER A 109 -21.40 8.19 1.17
C SER A 109 -20.66 9.50 0.86
N LEU A 110 -20.84 10.56 1.66
CA LEU A 110 -20.31 11.88 1.33
C LEU A 110 -18.78 11.91 1.49
N PRO A 111 -18.02 12.27 0.44
CA PRO A 111 -16.59 12.49 0.54
C PRO A 111 -16.27 13.63 1.51
N PHE A 112 -15.08 13.58 2.12
CA PHE A 112 -14.62 14.60 3.08
C PHE A 112 -14.70 16.04 2.52
N PRO A 113 -14.21 16.35 1.29
CA PRO A 113 -14.32 17.70 0.74
C PRO A 113 -15.77 18.17 0.58
N THR A 114 -16.68 17.25 0.23
CA THR A 114 -18.10 17.56 0.10
C THR A 114 -18.73 17.88 1.45
N ILE A 115 -18.32 17.22 2.53
CA ILE A 115 -18.78 17.55 3.89
C ILE A 115 -18.31 18.97 4.26
N GLN A 116 -17.05 19.28 3.99
CA GLN A 116 -16.45 20.59 4.30
C GLN A 116 -17.17 21.73 3.59
N GLN A 117 -17.36 21.62 2.27
CA GLN A 117 -18.10 22.61 1.47
C GLN A 117 -19.53 22.82 1.97
N ASN A 118 -20.21 21.74 2.37
CA ASN A 118 -21.57 21.85 2.91
C ASN A 118 -21.61 22.50 4.30
N LEU A 119 -20.56 22.34 5.11
CA LEU A 119 -20.44 23.05 6.40
C LEU A 119 -20.19 24.53 6.16
N GLU A 120 -19.28 24.88 5.25
CA GLU A 120 -18.96 26.25 4.89
C GLU A 120 -20.20 26.99 4.37
N TYR A 121 -20.93 26.38 3.44
CA TYR A 121 -22.16 26.95 2.90
C TYR A 121 -23.23 27.21 3.98
N ARG A 122 -23.33 26.36 5.01
CA ARG A 122 -24.39 26.46 6.03
C ARG A 122 -24.02 27.33 7.23
N PHE A 123 -22.76 27.33 7.61
CA PHE A 123 -22.32 27.86 8.91
C PHE A 123 -21.13 28.82 8.81
N GLY A 124 -20.60 29.05 7.60
CA GLY A 124 -19.44 29.87 7.34
C GLY A 124 -18.11 29.10 7.50
N PRO A 125 -17.01 29.70 7.03
CA PRO A 125 -15.70 29.04 6.97
C PRO A 125 -15.14 28.69 8.35
N GLU A 126 -15.45 29.48 9.39
CA GLU A 126 -15.00 29.24 10.78
C GLU A 126 -15.52 27.92 11.37
N LYS A 127 -16.65 27.41 10.86
CA LYS A 127 -17.28 26.16 11.31
C LYS A 127 -17.09 25.01 10.31
N ALA A 128 -16.25 25.23 9.31
CA ALA A 128 -15.94 24.29 8.24
C ALA A 128 -14.48 23.82 8.31
N GLY A 129 -13.87 23.87 9.49
CA GLY A 129 -12.52 23.40 9.67
C GLY A 129 -12.38 21.91 9.39
N GLY A 130 -11.17 21.45 9.06
CA GLY A 130 -10.89 20.06 8.74
C GLY A 130 -11.16 19.12 9.94
N LEU A 131 -10.89 19.56 11.16
CA LEU A 131 -11.23 18.78 12.35
C LEU A 131 -12.75 18.71 12.58
N ASP A 132 -13.48 19.79 12.33
CA ASP A 132 -14.95 19.81 12.43
C ASP A 132 -15.60 18.97 11.32
N THR A 133 -15.05 19.04 10.11
CA THR A 133 -15.41 18.17 8.99
C THR A 133 -15.24 16.70 9.38
N TYR A 134 -14.12 16.35 10.03
CA TYR A 134 -13.91 14.99 10.53
C TYR A 134 -14.92 14.60 11.62
N LYS A 135 -15.18 15.47 12.61
CA LYS A 135 -16.21 15.22 13.65
C LYS A 135 -17.57 14.94 13.01
N VAL A 136 -17.98 15.75 12.03
CA VAL A 136 -19.26 15.62 11.31
C VAL A 136 -19.28 14.38 10.42
N GLN A 137 -18.16 14.01 9.80
CA GLN A 137 -18.05 12.76 9.03
C GLN A 137 -18.29 11.53 9.92
N MET A 138 -17.77 11.56 11.17
CA MET A 138 -17.90 10.46 12.12
C MET A 138 -19.25 10.43 12.85
N ALA A 139 -19.81 11.59 13.18
CA ALA A 139 -21.12 11.72 13.83
C ALA A 139 -22.30 11.60 12.86
N GLY A 140 -22.08 11.99 11.61
CA GLY A 140 -23.00 11.93 10.49
C GLY A 140 -23.64 13.29 10.17
N PHE A 141 -23.46 13.76 8.92
CA PHE A 141 -23.83 15.11 8.49
C PHE A 141 -25.27 15.52 8.85
N LYS A 142 -26.27 14.72 8.47
CA LYS A 142 -27.68 15.02 8.80
C LYS A 142 -27.95 15.05 10.30
N ALA A 143 -27.36 14.13 11.06
CA ALA A 143 -27.52 14.09 12.50
C ALA A 143 -26.88 15.31 13.15
N SER A 144 -25.66 15.69 12.71
CA SER A 144 -24.97 16.90 13.15
C SER A 144 -25.79 18.16 12.89
N LEU A 145 -26.44 18.28 11.73
CA LEU A 145 -27.34 19.41 11.43
C LEU A 145 -28.54 19.50 12.37
N SER A 146 -29.08 18.37 12.81
CA SER A 146 -30.20 18.33 13.77
C SER A 146 -29.77 18.47 15.24
N GLY A 147 -28.49 18.70 15.52
CA GLY A 147 -27.94 18.73 16.89
C GLY A 147 -27.86 17.37 17.59
N SER A 148 -28.26 16.28 16.92
CA SER A 148 -28.20 14.91 17.46
C SER A 148 -26.91 14.16 17.10
N GLY A 149 -26.07 14.75 16.25
CA GLY A 149 -24.81 14.17 15.79
C GLY A 149 -23.78 14.13 16.91
N LYS A 150 -23.66 12.97 17.57
CA LYS A 150 -22.60 12.69 18.56
C LYS A 150 -21.63 11.65 18.01
N THR A 151 -20.34 11.89 18.21
CA THR A 151 -19.31 10.87 17.97
C THR A 151 -19.42 9.80 19.05
N LEU A 152 -19.95 8.63 18.70
CA LEU A 152 -20.18 7.55 19.68
C LEU A 152 -18.94 6.67 19.92
N SER A 153 -18.01 6.62 18.96
CA SER A 153 -16.85 5.75 19.06
C SER A 153 -15.78 6.34 19.97
N LYS A 154 -15.34 5.58 20.98
CA LYS A 154 -14.26 5.95 21.91
C LYS A 154 -12.93 6.10 21.16
N LYS A 155 -12.64 5.21 20.20
CA LYS A 155 -11.48 5.32 19.29
C LYS A 155 -11.48 6.64 18.52
N VAL A 156 -12.63 7.09 18.03
CA VAL A 156 -12.73 8.35 17.29
C VAL A 156 -12.57 9.55 18.21
N GLN A 157 -13.21 9.53 19.38
CA GLN A 157 -13.04 10.56 20.41
C GLN A 157 -11.57 10.69 20.81
N LYS A 158 -10.90 9.56 21.11
CA LYS A 158 -9.48 9.52 21.41
C LYS A 158 -8.64 10.12 20.27
N ARG A 159 -8.92 9.75 19.01
CA ARG A 159 -8.21 10.32 17.85
C ARG A 159 -8.34 11.84 17.75
N ILE A 160 -9.53 12.39 18.03
CA ILE A 160 -9.76 13.83 18.05
C ILE A 160 -8.92 14.48 19.15
N VAL A 161 -8.95 13.92 20.36
CA VAL A 161 -8.19 14.42 21.51
C VAL A 161 -6.68 14.37 21.25
N ASP A 162 -6.15 13.21 20.84
CA ASP A 162 -4.72 13.01 20.57
C ASP A 162 -4.22 14.00 19.50
N TYR A 163 -5.02 14.25 18.46
CA TYR A 163 -4.68 15.22 17.42
C TYR A 163 -4.74 16.66 17.92
N SER A 164 -5.78 17.05 18.66
CA SER A 164 -5.89 18.38 19.26
C SER A 164 -4.71 18.69 20.19
N GLN A 165 -4.32 17.74 21.04
CA GLN A 165 -3.16 17.88 21.92
C GLN A 165 -1.85 18.00 21.14
N ALA A 166 -1.70 17.27 20.04
CA ALA A 166 -0.52 17.37 19.18
C ALA A 166 -0.45 18.72 18.43
N MET A 167 -1.59 19.23 17.98
CA MET A 167 -1.69 20.55 17.35
C MET A 167 -1.38 21.67 18.34
N GLU A 168 -1.90 21.59 19.56
CA GLU A 168 -1.62 22.54 20.64
C GLU A 168 -0.12 22.54 21.00
N LYS A 169 0.51 21.36 21.02
CA LYS A 169 1.96 21.25 21.27
C LYS A 169 2.81 21.86 20.15
N GLU A 170 2.44 21.69 18.89
CA GLU A 170 3.21 22.19 17.74
C GLU A 170 2.99 23.69 17.50
N TYR A 171 1.76 24.18 17.71
CA TYR A 171 1.34 25.52 17.29
C TYR A 171 0.85 26.44 18.42
N GLY A 172 0.74 25.96 19.67
CA GLY A 172 0.27 26.71 20.82
C GLY A 172 -1.26 26.92 20.85
N GLU A 173 -1.74 27.79 21.74
CA GLU A 173 -3.18 28.03 21.98
C GLU A 173 -3.95 28.51 20.74
N GLU A 174 -3.27 29.14 19.77
CA GLU A 174 -3.92 29.65 18.55
C GLU A 174 -4.10 28.59 17.45
N TRP A 175 -3.76 27.33 17.71
CA TRP A 175 -3.87 26.27 16.69
C TRP A 175 -5.31 26.12 16.18
N GLU A 176 -6.33 26.42 16.98
CA GLU A 176 -7.75 26.36 16.58
C GLU A 176 -8.12 27.39 15.51
N LYS A 177 -7.32 28.46 15.33
CA LYS A 177 -7.48 29.39 14.21
C LYS A 177 -7.06 28.75 12.88
N ARG A 178 -6.31 27.65 12.90
CA ARG A 178 -6.00 26.88 11.70
C ARG A 178 -7.24 26.11 11.28
N ASN A 179 -7.78 26.50 10.13
CA ASN A 179 -8.99 25.88 9.62
C ASN A 179 -8.72 24.48 9.03
N GLU A 180 -7.50 24.15 8.59
CA GLU A 180 -7.21 22.90 7.87
C GLU A 180 -6.52 21.83 8.74
N LEU A 181 -6.66 20.56 8.33
CA LEU A 181 -5.91 19.45 8.94
C LEU A 181 -4.43 19.54 8.54
N ASP A 182 -3.55 19.33 9.52
CA ASP A 182 -2.11 19.23 9.30
C ASP A 182 -1.72 17.76 9.13
N GLY A 183 -1.39 17.39 7.89
CA GLY A 183 -0.97 16.04 7.57
C GLY A 183 0.35 15.62 8.22
N THR A 184 1.26 16.55 8.54
CA THR A 184 2.54 16.26 9.19
C THR A 184 2.34 15.93 10.66
N VAL A 185 1.57 16.77 11.37
CA VAL A 185 1.20 16.51 12.77
C VAL A 185 0.45 15.18 12.85
N MET A 186 -0.55 14.98 11.97
CA MET A 186 -1.32 13.74 11.92
C MET A 186 -0.43 12.51 11.65
N TYR A 187 0.53 12.60 10.72
CA TYR A 187 1.45 11.50 10.44
C TYR A 187 2.29 11.14 11.67
N GLN A 188 2.75 12.13 12.43
CA GLN A 188 3.58 11.91 13.62
C GLN A 188 2.77 11.37 14.80
N THR A 189 1.57 11.91 15.05
CA THR A 189 0.70 11.51 16.17
C THR A 189 0.22 10.06 16.07
N PHE A 190 0.04 9.54 14.85
CA PHE A 190 -0.59 8.23 14.61
C PHE A 190 0.34 7.19 13.98
N ASP A 191 1.65 7.35 14.17
CA ASP A 191 2.67 6.41 13.70
C ASP A 191 2.63 6.15 12.18
N GLY A 192 2.30 7.19 11.41
CA GLY A 192 2.30 7.20 9.95
C GLY A 192 0.97 6.81 9.29
N LEU A 193 1.08 6.21 8.10
CA LEU A 193 -0.08 5.86 7.26
C LEU A 193 -0.49 4.41 7.46
N LYS A 194 -1.57 4.17 8.19
CA LYS A 194 -2.13 2.83 8.34
C LYS A 194 -2.86 2.41 7.06
N HIS A 195 -2.46 1.28 6.47
CA HIS A 195 -2.98 0.78 5.18
C HIS A 195 -2.92 1.85 4.06
N GLY A 196 -1.88 2.70 4.08
CA GLY A 196 -1.71 3.78 3.11
C GLY A 196 -2.73 4.91 3.23
N ARG A 197 -3.44 5.04 4.37
CA ARG A 197 -4.49 6.06 4.59
C ARG A 197 -4.19 6.91 5.82
N PHE A 198 -4.58 8.17 5.74
CA PHE A 198 -4.58 9.04 6.92
C PHE A 198 -5.71 8.64 7.88
N PRO A 199 -5.50 8.76 9.20
CA PRO A 199 -6.54 8.54 10.21
C PRO A 199 -7.74 9.50 10.09
N MET A 200 -7.54 10.69 9.51
CA MET A 200 -8.55 11.73 9.28
C MET A 200 -8.30 12.40 7.92
N GLY A 201 -9.32 13.00 7.30
CA GLY A 201 -9.12 13.75 6.05
C GLY A 201 -8.54 12.93 4.89
N ASN A 202 -8.77 11.61 4.84
CA ASN A 202 -8.22 10.80 3.76
C ASN A 202 -8.83 11.22 2.42
N GLY A 203 -7.97 11.70 1.51
CA GLY A 203 -8.37 12.26 0.21
C GLY A 203 -8.44 13.78 0.16
N SER A 204 -8.41 14.49 1.31
CA SER A 204 -8.22 15.95 1.34
C SER A 204 -6.75 16.35 1.46
N LEU A 205 -5.91 15.48 2.05
CA LEU A 205 -4.47 15.69 2.16
C LEU A 205 -3.69 15.04 1.01
N LYS A 206 -2.75 15.79 0.43
CA LYS A 206 -1.81 15.27 -0.57
C LYS A 206 -0.72 14.43 0.12
N LYS A 207 -0.84 13.11 0.03
CA LYS A 207 0.06 12.15 0.69
C LYS A 207 1.54 12.38 0.33
N ALA A 208 1.83 12.66 -0.94
CA ALA A 208 3.20 12.86 -1.40
C ALA A 208 3.87 14.06 -0.71
N GLU A 209 3.15 15.17 -0.57
CA GLU A 209 3.66 16.39 0.08
C GLU A 209 3.94 16.16 1.58
N VAL A 210 3.04 15.47 2.27
CA VAL A 210 3.23 15.12 3.69
C VAL A 210 4.43 14.19 3.87
N LEU A 211 4.54 13.15 3.04
CA LEU A 211 5.67 12.21 3.11
C LEU A 211 7.00 12.89 2.79
N ALA A 212 7.04 13.79 1.80
CA ALA A 212 8.22 14.58 1.48
C ALA A 212 8.63 15.46 2.68
N THR A 213 7.66 16.14 3.30
CA THR A 213 7.89 17.01 4.46
C THR A 213 8.41 16.24 5.66
N VAL A 214 7.81 15.09 5.97
CA VAL A 214 8.25 14.23 7.07
C VAL A 214 9.63 13.64 6.81
N LYS A 215 9.92 13.22 5.57
CA LYS A 215 11.24 12.72 5.18
C LYS A 215 12.31 13.81 5.30
N HIS A 216 12.04 15.03 4.84
CA HIS A 216 12.95 16.18 5.00
C HIS A 216 13.16 16.55 6.48
N LYS A 217 12.13 16.50 7.32
CA LYS A 217 12.28 16.70 8.78
C LYS A 217 13.10 15.57 9.44
N ARG A 218 12.94 14.32 8.99
CA ARG A 218 13.70 13.16 9.50
C ARG A 218 15.17 13.13 9.05
N THR A 219 15.53 13.80 7.95
CA THR A 219 16.90 13.78 7.43
C THR A 219 17.91 14.48 8.34
N ARG A 220 17.48 15.16 9.42
CA ARG A 220 18.39 15.76 10.40
C ARG A 220 18.98 14.78 11.42
N TYR A 221 18.45 13.56 11.60
CA TYR A 221 19.05 12.59 12.53
C TYR A 221 18.77 11.14 12.13
N SER A 222 19.68 10.53 11.35
CA SER A 222 19.89 9.08 11.37
C SER A 222 21.36 8.76 11.04
N GLY A 223 22.29 9.38 11.78
CA GLY A 223 23.72 9.09 11.65
C GLY A 223 24.06 7.63 12.01
N SER A 224 23.30 7.01 12.92
CA SER A 224 23.67 5.70 13.49
C SER A 224 23.55 4.53 12.51
N SER A 225 22.45 4.41 11.76
CA SER A 225 22.25 3.25 10.87
C SER A 225 23.09 3.35 9.59
N TYR A 226 23.30 4.57 9.06
CA TYR A 226 24.13 4.78 7.88
C TYR A 226 25.61 4.57 8.22
N GLN A 227 26.09 5.09 9.35
CA GLN A 227 27.46 4.84 9.82
C GLN A 227 27.71 3.38 10.19
N ALA A 228 26.68 2.63 10.62
CA ALA A 228 26.79 1.19 10.85
C ALA A 228 26.90 0.41 9.52
N MET A 229 26.09 0.77 8.52
CA MET A 229 26.16 0.19 7.18
C MET A 229 27.49 0.50 6.49
N GLN A 230 28.00 1.72 6.64
CA GLN A 230 29.27 2.14 6.06
C GLN A 230 30.45 1.38 6.67
N ARG A 231 30.46 1.17 7.99
CA ARG A 231 31.44 0.31 8.66
C ARG A 231 31.39 -1.15 8.19
N GLN A 232 30.19 -1.72 8.03
CA GLN A 232 30.05 -3.09 7.51
C GLN A 232 30.55 -3.21 6.06
N ASN A 233 30.31 -2.19 5.24
CA ASN A 233 30.83 -2.17 3.86
C ASN A 233 32.36 -2.06 3.84
N GLU A 234 32.95 -1.24 4.71
CA GLU A 234 34.41 -1.14 4.85
C GLU A 234 35.03 -2.46 5.32
N GLU A 235 34.41 -3.14 6.30
CA GLU A 235 34.84 -4.47 6.77
C GLU A 235 34.77 -5.53 5.66
N LEU A 236 33.66 -5.56 4.91
CA LEU A 236 33.50 -6.49 3.77
C LEU A 236 34.52 -6.22 2.66
N GLN A 237 34.84 -4.95 2.38
CA GLN A 237 35.86 -4.61 1.40
C GLN A 237 37.26 -5.08 1.82
N GLN A 238 37.58 -4.99 3.12
CA GLN A 238 38.83 -5.52 3.67
C GLN A 238 38.88 -7.05 3.58
N GLU A 239 37.80 -7.74 3.94
CA GLU A 239 37.72 -9.20 3.86
C GLU A 239 37.86 -9.70 2.41
N VAL A 240 37.21 -9.03 1.45
CA VAL A 240 37.36 -9.33 0.02
C VAL A 240 38.80 -9.12 -0.44
N ALA A 241 39.48 -8.05 0.01
CA ALA A 241 40.88 -7.81 -0.33
C ALA A 241 41.81 -8.90 0.23
N GLU A 242 41.60 -9.35 1.47
CA GLU A 242 42.37 -10.44 2.08
C GLU A 242 42.14 -11.79 1.37
N LEU A 243 40.90 -12.09 0.98
CA LEU A 243 40.57 -13.30 0.23
C LEU A 243 41.25 -13.29 -1.14
N ARG A 244 41.24 -12.16 -1.84
CA ARG A 244 41.95 -11.97 -3.12
C ARG A 244 43.45 -12.20 -2.97
N GLU A 245 44.06 -11.67 -1.91
CA GLU A 245 45.50 -11.86 -1.65
C GLU A 245 45.83 -13.33 -1.31
N ARG A 246 44.94 -14.01 -0.56
CA ARG A 246 45.07 -15.45 -0.27
C ARG A 246 44.96 -16.30 -1.54
N ASP A 247 44.04 -15.97 -2.43
CA ASP A 247 43.87 -16.72 -3.68
C ASP A 247 45.06 -16.49 -4.63
N ALA A 248 45.55 -15.24 -4.75
CA ALA A 248 46.77 -14.95 -5.51
C ALA A 248 48.01 -15.71 -4.99
N ARG A 249 48.17 -15.84 -3.66
CA ARG A 249 49.23 -16.67 -3.06
C ARG A 249 49.07 -18.15 -3.38
N ARG A 250 47.84 -18.67 -3.36
CA ARG A 250 47.57 -20.07 -3.73
C ARG A 250 47.89 -20.32 -5.20
N GLU A 251 47.52 -19.41 -6.09
CA GLU A 251 47.86 -19.47 -7.52
C GLU A 251 49.37 -19.49 -7.75
N GLN A 252 50.12 -18.60 -7.09
CA GLN A 252 51.58 -18.56 -7.18
C GLN A 252 52.23 -19.88 -6.70
N MET A 253 51.73 -20.44 -5.60
CA MET A 253 52.22 -21.73 -5.09
C MET A 253 51.94 -22.87 -6.07
N MET A 254 50.74 -22.90 -6.66
CA MET A 254 50.36 -23.89 -7.66
C MET A 254 51.23 -23.77 -8.92
N GLN A 255 51.48 -22.55 -9.41
CA GLN A 255 52.35 -22.32 -10.56
C GLN A 255 53.78 -22.80 -10.28
N HIS A 256 54.31 -22.49 -9.09
CA HIS A 256 55.62 -22.96 -8.67
C HIS A 256 55.72 -24.51 -8.64
N GLN A 257 54.68 -25.19 -8.15
CA GLN A 257 54.62 -26.66 -8.17
C GLN A 257 54.57 -27.22 -9.60
N GLN A 258 53.81 -26.59 -10.50
CA GLN A 258 53.78 -26.98 -11.92
C GLN A 258 55.15 -26.83 -12.58
N ASP A 259 55.85 -25.72 -12.31
CA ASP A 259 57.18 -25.46 -12.87
C ASP A 259 58.24 -26.43 -12.35
N LEU A 260 58.19 -26.78 -11.05
CA LEU A 260 59.03 -27.83 -10.47
C LEU A 260 58.78 -29.19 -11.12
N LEU A 261 57.51 -29.56 -11.34
CA LEU A 261 57.19 -30.83 -11.99
C LEU A 261 57.69 -30.86 -13.44
N LYS A 262 57.52 -29.78 -14.19
CA LYS A 262 58.06 -29.64 -15.55
C LYS A 262 59.59 -29.82 -15.57
N ALA A 263 60.30 -29.17 -14.65
CA ALA A 263 61.76 -29.28 -14.54
C ALA A 263 62.22 -30.69 -14.18
N LEU A 264 61.49 -31.40 -13.30
CA LEU A 264 61.78 -32.79 -12.93
C LEU A 264 61.54 -33.74 -14.12
N CYS A 265 60.41 -33.63 -14.80
CA CYS A 265 60.10 -34.45 -15.99
C CYS A 265 61.14 -34.26 -17.10
N GLN A 266 61.59 -33.02 -17.34
CA GLN A 266 62.67 -32.73 -18.28
C GLN A 266 64.00 -33.41 -17.87
N LYS A 267 64.38 -33.35 -16.59
CA LYS A 267 65.62 -33.97 -16.10
C LYS A 267 65.61 -35.50 -16.18
N VAL A 268 64.45 -36.13 -16.01
CA VAL A 268 64.30 -37.59 -16.04
C VAL A 268 63.95 -38.10 -17.46
N ASN A 269 63.78 -37.18 -18.43
CA ASN A 269 63.43 -37.47 -19.82
C ASN A 269 62.13 -38.29 -19.96
N ILE A 270 61.13 -37.91 -19.15
CA ILE A 270 59.78 -38.49 -19.16
C ILE A 270 58.80 -37.43 -19.65
N ASP A 271 57.98 -37.77 -20.64
CA ASP A 271 56.91 -36.88 -21.11
C ASP A 271 55.81 -36.75 -20.05
N ILE A 272 55.35 -35.52 -19.83
CA ILE A 272 54.24 -35.24 -18.91
C ILE A 272 52.97 -35.83 -19.53
N PRO A 273 52.21 -36.66 -18.78
CA PRO A 273 50.96 -37.22 -19.27
C PRO A 273 50.00 -36.12 -19.78
N PRO A 274 49.38 -36.28 -20.97
CA PRO A 274 48.50 -35.28 -21.54
C PRO A 274 47.29 -34.96 -20.66
N THR A 275 46.85 -35.91 -19.83
CA THR A 275 45.79 -35.72 -18.83
C THR A 275 46.12 -34.65 -17.78
N ILE A 276 47.40 -34.52 -17.42
CA ILE A 276 47.87 -33.51 -16.47
C ILE A 276 47.96 -32.14 -17.14
N LEU A 277 48.42 -32.08 -18.39
CA LEU A 277 48.49 -30.85 -19.18
C LEU A 277 47.10 -30.26 -19.41
N THR A 278 46.12 -31.07 -19.84
CA THR A 278 44.73 -30.62 -20.03
C THR A 278 44.10 -30.14 -18.72
N SER A 279 44.45 -30.74 -17.59
CA SER A 279 43.99 -30.31 -16.26
C SER A 279 44.54 -28.92 -15.90
N TRP A 280 45.82 -28.66 -16.18
CA TRP A 280 46.44 -27.35 -15.95
C TRP A 280 45.87 -26.27 -16.87
N GLU A 281 45.67 -26.56 -18.15
CA GLU A 281 45.05 -25.64 -19.12
C GLU A 281 43.60 -25.30 -18.72
N SER A 282 42.83 -26.29 -18.26
CA SER A 282 41.47 -26.09 -17.75
C SER A 282 41.44 -25.24 -16.48
N GLN A 283 42.45 -25.34 -15.62
CA GLN A 283 42.59 -24.49 -14.43
C GLN A 283 42.98 -23.05 -14.79
N GLN A 284 43.87 -22.84 -15.77
CA GLN A 284 44.24 -21.52 -16.26
C GLN A 284 43.09 -20.79 -16.98
N ALA A 285 42.23 -21.52 -17.68
CA ALA A 285 41.03 -20.94 -18.30
C ALA A 285 40.04 -20.39 -17.25
N ARG A 286 39.82 -21.14 -16.16
CA ARG A 286 38.91 -20.73 -15.06
C ARG A 286 39.42 -19.52 -14.29
N THR A 287 40.73 -19.38 -14.09
CA THR A 287 41.32 -18.18 -13.46
C THR A 287 41.31 -16.97 -14.38
N SER A 288 41.32 -17.18 -15.70
CA SER A 288 41.25 -16.10 -16.70
C SER A 288 39.82 -15.55 -16.85
N GLU A 289 38.79 -16.40 -16.81
CA GLU A 289 37.38 -15.97 -16.84
C GLU A 289 36.99 -15.14 -15.61
N SER A 290 37.50 -15.49 -14.42
CA SER A 290 37.32 -14.73 -13.17
C SER A 290 37.83 -13.27 -13.25
N ARG A 291 38.88 -13.01 -14.04
CA ARG A 291 39.46 -11.65 -14.20
C ARG A 291 38.63 -10.72 -15.09
N ILE A 292 37.73 -11.24 -15.92
CA ILE A 292 37.00 -10.43 -16.92
C ILE A 292 35.83 -9.67 -16.27
N ASP A 293 35.20 -10.23 -15.23
CA ASP A 293 34.12 -9.57 -14.50
C ASP A 293 34.59 -8.36 -13.66
N ASP A 294 35.89 -8.27 -13.33
CA ASP A 294 36.44 -7.19 -12.50
C ASP A 294 36.77 -5.89 -13.28
N SER A 295 36.78 -5.90 -14.62
CA SER A 295 37.10 -4.69 -15.42
C SER A 295 35.90 -3.79 -15.68
N ASN A 296 34.66 -4.31 -15.61
CA ASN A 296 33.45 -3.54 -15.95
C ASN A 296 32.84 -2.76 -14.77
N ASN A 297 33.35 -2.93 -13.53
CA ASN A 297 32.76 -2.29 -12.35
C ASN A 297 33.53 -1.08 -11.82
N SER A 298 34.56 -0.62 -12.55
CA SER A 298 35.42 0.51 -12.12
C SER A 298 35.12 1.85 -12.81
N GLU A 299 34.13 1.93 -13.71
CA GLU A 299 33.80 3.16 -14.46
C GLU A 299 32.51 3.89 -14.02
N GLN A 300 31.82 3.50 -12.94
CA GLN A 300 30.58 4.18 -12.50
C GLN A 300 30.61 4.86 -11.12
N GLU A 301 31.76 5.00 -10.47
CA GLU A 301 31.91 5.84 -9.27
C GLU A 301 32.76 7.07 -9.58
N GLY A 302 32.18 8.06 -10.27
CA GLY A 302 32.97 9.21 -10.68
C GLY A 302 32.23 10.44 -11.18
N VAL A 303 30.95 10.69 -10.84
CA VAL A 303 30.36 12.02 -11.06
C VAL A 303 29.26 12.31 -10.01
N HIS A 304 29.59 13.10 -8.98
CA HIS A 304 28.84 14.28 -8.54
C HIS A 304 29.37 14.76 -7.18
N ALA A 305 30.31 15.70 -7.23
CA ALA A 305 30.56 16.67 -6.17
C ALA A 305 30.79 18.02 -6.83
N GLU A 306 29.71 18.80 -6.95
CA GLU A 306 29.66 20.27 -6.87
C GLU A 306 28.20 20.71 -6.70
#